data_AF-A0A352VZV8-F1
#
_entry.id   AF-A0A352VZV8-F1
#
_cell.length_a   1.000
_cell.length_b   1.000
_cell.length_c   1.000
_cell.angle_alpha   90.00
_cell.angle_beta   90.00
_cell.angle_gamma   90.00
#
_symmetry.space_group_name_H-M   'P 1'
#
loop_
_entity.id
_entity.type
_entity.pdbx_description
1 polymer ?
#
loop_
_entity_poly.entity_id
_entity_poly.type
_entity_poly.pdbx_seq_one_letter_code
_entity_poly.pdbx_strand_id
1 'polypeptide(L)'
;MKKIYFANAVHPNMNYDRSPRSIIREKFPKIYNLFLDYTEARPYIKIHFQLPSQTFNSLKICGEKTLDRIKKLHEKGQARFMGTYIQSLLVCVWTG
;
A
#
# COMPACT_ATOMS: atom_id res chain seq x y z
N MET A 1 -27.82 19.53 -7.78
CA MET A 1 -27.42 18.43 -6.85
C MET A 1 -25.97 18.64 -6.42
N LYS A 2 -25.63 18.44 -5.13
CA LYS A 2 -24.23 18.49 -4.64
C LYS A 2 -23.56 17.13 -4.84
N LYS A 3 -22.30 17.11 -5.29
CA LYS A 3 -21.49 15.89 -5.43
C LYS A 3 -20.77 15.58 -4.12
N ILE A 4 -20.78 14.32 -3.71
CA ILE A 4 -20.03 13.80 -2.56
C ILE A 4 -18.86 12.98 -3.10
N TYR A 5 -17.66 13.24 -2.57
CA TYR A 5 -16.44 12.54 -2.95
C TYR A 5 -15.97 11.66 -1.79
N PHE A 6 -15.59 10.43 -2.10
CA PHE A 6 -15.03 9.49 -1.14
C PHE A 6 -13.55 9.28 -1.43
N ALA A 7 -12.73 9.25 -0.38
CA ALA A 7 -11.32 8.92 -0.45
C ALA A 7 -11.06 7.69 0.42
N ASN A 8 -10.58 6.61 -0.19
CA ASN A 8 -10.15 5.43 0.56
C ASN A 8 -8.67 5.55 0.86
N ALA A 9 -8.31 5.61 2.14
CA ALA A 9 -6.93 5.61 2.62
C ALA A 9 -6.64 4.28 3.32
N VAL A 10 -5.50 3.67 3.00
CA VAL A 10 -5.03 2.45 3.66
C VAL A 10 -3.63 2.61 4.20
N HIS A 11 -3.44 2.11 5.42
CA HIS A 11 -2.17 2.18 6.15
C HIS A 11 -1.67 0.77 6.52
N PRO A 12 -1.13 0.01 5.55
CA PRO A 12 -0.61 -1.33 5.80
C PRO A 12 0.63 -1.26 6.71
N ASN A 13 0.50 -1.64 7.98
CA ASN A 13 1.57 -1.55 8.98
C ASN A 13 2.02 -2.94 9.47
N MET A 14 3.21 -3.37 9.04
CA MET A 14 3.89 -4.57 9.56
C MET A 14 4.67 -4.21 10.84
N ASN A 15 3.95 -4.06 11.96
CA ASN A 15 4.53 -3.65 13.24
C ASN A 15 5.13 -4.85 14.02
N TYR A 16 6.46 -4.94 14.05
CA TYR A 16 7.20 -6.01 14.72
C TYR A 16 7.19 -5.95 16.26
N ASP A 17 6.75 -4.86 16.87
CA ASP A 17 6.64 -4.77 18.33
C ASP A 17 5.44 -5.56 18.86
N ARG A 18 4.46 -5.83 17.98
CA ARG A 18 3.18 -6.47 18.35
C ARG A 18 3.11 -7.95 18.00
N SER A 19 4.00 -8.45 17.15
CA SER A 19 3.99 -9.85 16.73
C SER A 19 5.37 -10.30 16.23
N PRO A 20 5.72 -11.59 16.40
CA PRO A 20 6.96 -12.15 15.88
C PRO A 20 7.17 -11.88 14.40
N ARG A 21 8.42 -11.65 14.01
CA ARG A 21 8.82 -11.41 12.61
C ARG A 21 8.34 -12.52 11.67
N SER A 22 8.42 -13.78 12.10
CA SER A 22 7.97 -14.94 11.32
C SER A 22 6.49 -14.85 10.98
N ILE A 23 5.63 -14.59 11.97
CA ILE A 23 4.19 -14.46 11.79
C ILE A 23 3.86 -13.29 10.87
N ILE A 24 4.49 -12.14 11.09
CA ILE A 24 4.25 -10.95 10.29
C ILE A 24 4.61 -11.19 8.82
N ARG A 25 5.79 -11.74 8.57
CA ARG A 25 6.29 -12.01 7.21
C ARG A 25 5.47 -13.07 6.48
N GLU A 26 4.91 -14.03 7.20
CA GLU A 26 4.07 -15.08 6.60
C GLU A 26 2.65 -14.60 6.30
N LYS A 27 2.02 -13.87 7.24
CA LYS A 27 0.59 -13.56 7.17
C LYS A 27 0.26 -12.26 6.46
N PHE A 28 1.05 -11.20 6.68
CA PHE A 28 0.71 -9.88 6.15
C PHE A 28 0.73 -9.80 4.62
N PRO A 29 1.70 -10.42 3.89
CA PRO A 29 1.62 -10.47 2.45
C PRO A 29 0.33 -11.11 1.94
N LYS A 30 -0.18 -12.17 2.61
CA LYS A 30 -1.45 -12.82 2.24
C LYS A 30 -2.63 -11.86 2.41
N ILE A 31 -2.71 -11.18 3.56
CA ILE A 31 -3.77 -10.20 3.86
C ILE A 31 -3.75 -9.05 2.85
N TYR A 32 -2.57 -8.51 2.54
CA TYR A 32 -2.44 -7.44 1.57
C TYR A 32 -2.86 -7.90 0.18
N ASN A 33 -2.47 -9.11 -0.25
CA ASN A 33 -2.88 -9.63 -1.54
C ASN A 33 -4.40 -9.78 -1.68
N LEU A 34 -5.11 -10.20 -0.61
CA LEU A 34 -6.59 -10.23 -0.63
C LEU A 34 -7.20 -8.84 -0.86
N PHE A 35 -6.62 -7.81 -0.26
CA PHE A 35 -7.05 -6.43 -0.50
C PHE A 35 -6.76 -5.96 -1.92
N LEU A 36 -5.61 -6.35 -2.47
CA LEU A 36 -5.24 -6.04 -3.85
C LEU A 36 -6.15 -6.78 -4.84
N ASP A 37 -6.52 -8.04 -4.58
CA ASP A 37 -7.49 -8.79 -5.39
C ASP A 37 -8.83 -8.03 -5.47
N TYR A 38 -9.33 -7.56 -4.32
CA TYR A 38 -10.56 -6.76 -4.25
C TYR A 38 -10.47 -5.47 -5.08
N THR A 39 -9.32 -4.80 -5.03
CA THR A 39 -9.07 -3.53 -5.72
C THR A 39 -8.90 -3.71 -7.23
N GLU A 40 -8.13 -4.71 -7.64
CA GLU A 40 -7.88 -5.03 -9.05
C GLU A 40 -9.18 -5.40 -9.76
N ALA A 41 -10.09 -6.11 -9.08
CA ALA A 41 -11.42 -6.44 -9.61
C ALA A 41 -12.36 -5.23 -9.76
N ARG A 42 -12.00 -4.05 -9.21
CA ARG A 42 -12.86 -2.85 -9.19
C ARG A 42 -12.11 -1.60 -9.66
N PRO A 43 -11.92 -1.41 -10.99
CA PRO A 43 -11.17 -0.30 -11.57
C PRO A 43 -11.58 1.12 -11.14
N TYR A 44 -12.86 1.28 -10.76
CA TYR A 44 -13.44 2.54 -10.30
C TYR A 44 -13.04 2.91 -8.87
N ILE A 45 -12.57 1.94 -8.07
CA ILE A 45 -12.06 2.21 -6.72
C ILE A 45 -10.66 2.80 -6.83
N LYS A 46 -10.50 3.99 -6.23
CA LYS A 46 -9.22 4.67 -6.07
C LYS A 46 -8.77 4.58 -4.62
N ILE A 47 -7.49 4.26 -4.42
CA ILE A 47 -6.92 3.98 -3.10
C ILE A 47 -5.70 4.85 -2.89
N HIS A 48 -5.60 5.39 -1.68
CA HIS A 48 -4.44 6.11 -1.22
C HIS A 48 -3.64 5.22 -0.25
N PHE A 49 -2.45 4.81 -0.66
CA PHE A 49 -1.57 3.95 0.13
C PHE A 49 -0.61 4.80 0.96
N GLN A 50 -0.69 4.67 2.28
CA GLN A 50 0.29 5.17 3.22
C GLN A 50 1.14 4.00 3.70
N LEU A 51 2.16 3.64 2.90
CA LEU A 51 3.03 2.50 3.17
C LEU A 51 4.21 2.93 4.06
N PRO A 52 4.32 2.48 5.31
CA PRO A 52 5.47 2.78 6.16
C PRO A 52 6.76 2.17 5.62
N SER A 53 7.91 2.83 5.84
CA SER A 53 9.23 2.32 5.44
C SER A 53 9.52 0.92 6.00
N GLN A 54 9.12 0.65 7.24
CA GLN A 54 9.23 -0.67 7.85
C GLN A 54 8.43 -1.73 7.06
N THR A 55 7.18 -1.45 6.70
CA THR A 55 6.37 -2.35 5.88
C THR A 55 6.99 -2.55 4.51
N PHE A 56 7.42 -1.48 3.85
CA PHE A 56 8.05 -1.56 2.53
C PHE A 56 9.29 -2.45 2.54
N ASN A 57 10.22 -2.19 3.47
CA ASN A 57 11.43 -3.00 3.62
C ASN A 57 11.13 -4.45 3.99
N SER A 58 10.07 -4.68 4.76
CA SER A 58 9.60 -6.03 5.08
C SER A 58 9.07 -6.75 3.85
N LEU A 59 8.26 -6.08 3.03
CA LEU A 59 7.71 -6.65 1.81
C LEU A 59 8.78 -6.90 0.75
N LYS A 60 9.86 -6.12 0.68
CA LYS A 60 11.02 -6.46 -0.15
C LYS A 60 11.63 -7.83 0.20
N ILE A 61 11.52 -8.26 1.45
CA ILE A 61 12.08 -9.54 1.92
C ILE A 61 11.09 -10.69 1.73
N CYS A 62 9.79 -10.47 2.02
CA CYS A 62 8.81 -11.56 2.16
C CYS A 62 7.57 -11.45 1.26
N GLY A 63 7.46 -10.40 0.45
CA GLY A 63 6.24 -10.09 -0.28
C GLY A 63 6.47 -9.21 -1.50
N GLU A 64 7.54 -9.46 -2.25
CA GLU A 64 7.92 -8.65 -3.43
C GLU A 64 6.78 -8.59 -4.45
N LYS A 65 6.12 -9.73 -4.70
CA LYS A 65 4.91 -9.79 -5.54
C LYS A 65 3.81 -8.83 -5.08
N THR A 66 3.66 -8.60 -3.78
CA THR A 66 2.70 -7.62 -3.24
C THR A 66 3.10 -6.20 -3.65
N LEU A 67 4.39 -5.85 -3.57
CA LEU A 67 4.88 -4.54 -3.99
C LEU A 67 4.70 -4.32 -5.49
N ASP A 68 4.98 -5.33 -6.31
CA ASP A 68 4.77 -5.26 -7.76
C ASP A 68 3.32 -4.99 -8.13
N ARG A 69 2.39 -5.63 -7.43
CA ARG A 69 0.95 -5.40 -7.63
C ARG A 69 0.52 -4.00 -7.24
N ILE A 70 1.01 -3.49 -6.11
CA ILE A 70 0.73 -2.11 -5.69
C ILE A 70 1.29 -1.12 -6.73
N LYS A 71 2.51 -1.37 -7.24
CA LYS A 71 3.12 -0.56 -8.31
C LYS A 71 2.27 -0.59 -9.59
N LYS A 72 1.82 -1.76 -10.04
CA LYS A 72 0.92 -1.90 -11.20
C LYS A 72 -0.40 -1.16 -11.02
N LEU A 73 -0.99 -1.18 -9.83
CA LEU A 73 -2.19 -0.40 -9.52
C LEU A 73 -1.93 1.11 -9.57
N HIS A 74 -0.72 1.54 -9.18
CA HIS A 74 -0.32 2.94 -9.29
C HIS A 74 -0.18 3.37 -10.76
N GLU A 75 0.49 2.57 -11.58
CA GLU A 75 0.62 2.81 -13.03
C GLU A 75 -0.75 2.88 -13.74
N LYS A 76 -1.73 2.09 -13.28
CA LYS A 76 -3.13 2.15 -13.75
C LYS A 76 -3.95 3.33 -13.21
N GLY A 77 -3.35 4.19 -12.39
CA GLY A 77 -4.02 5.29 -11.70
C GLY A 77 -5.10 4.83 -10.72
N GLN A 78 -5.07 3.59 -10.24
CA GLN A 78 -5.97 3.07 -9.19
C GLN A 78 -5.40 3.28 -7.79
N ALA A 79 -4.07 3.37 -7.66
CA ALA A 79 -3.39 3.66 -6.41
C ALA A 79 -2.62 4.99 -6.48
N ARG A 80 -2.70 5.76 -5.40
CA ARG A 80 -1.84 6.93 -5.15
C ARG A 80 -1.06 6.69 -3.88
N PHE A 81 0.24 6.97 -3.89
CA PHE A 81 1.05 6.89 -2.68
C PHE A 81 0.94 8.19 -1.90
N MET A 82 0.60 8.08 -0.62
CA MET A 82 0.62 9.20 0.32
C MET A 82 1.94 9.21 1.09
N GLY A 83 2.34 10.40 1.53
CA GLY A 83 3.54 10.60 2.31
C GLY A 83 3.53 9.83 3.63
N THR A 84 4.15 8.65 3.62
CA THR A 84 4.99 8.08 4.70
C THR A 84 6.16 7.33 4.07
N TYR A 85 6.68 7.87 2.96
CA TYR A 85 7.72 7.21 2.16
C TYR A 85 9.13 7.53 2.65
N ILE A 86 9.34 7.57 3.98
CA ILE A 86 10.56 8.05 4.68
C ILE A 86 10.51 9.55 5.00
N GLN A 87 10.66 9.89 6.29
CA GLN A 87 10.84 11.26 6.78
C GLN A 87 12.12 11.93 6.21
N SER A 88 12.98 11.20 5.49
CA SER A 88 14.13 11.70 4.72
C SER A 88 14.00 11.61 3.18
N LEU A 89 12.84 11.23 2.63
CA LEU A 89 12.51 11.34 1.20
C LEU A 89 11.16 12.04 1.02
N LEU A 90 10.92 13.07 1.83
CA LEU A 90 10.01 14.16 1.48
C LEU A 90 10.56 14.87 0.24
N VAL A 91 10.34 14.26 -0.92
CA VAL A 91 10.14 15.02 -2.14
C VAL A 91 8.82 14.54 -2.71
N CYS A 92 7.82 15.39 -2.55
CA CYS A 92 6.76 15.52 -3.53
C CYS A 92 7.37 15.56 -4.95
N VAL A 93 7.56 14.42 -5.61
CA VAL A 93 7.78 14.35 -7.06
C VAL A 93 7.03 13.17 -7.61
N TRP A 94 5.71 13.23 -7.54
CA TRP A 94 4.81 12.55 -8.48
C TRP A 94 3.65 13.50 -8.81
N THR A 95 3.99 14.76 -9.07
CA THR A 95 3.14 15.72 -9.79
C THR A 95 3.92 16.16 -11.02
N GLY A 96 3.50 15.63 -12.17
CA GLY A 96 4.08 15.79 -13.49
C GLY A 96 3.54 14.71 -14.39
#